data_AF-A0AAV2JRF6-F1
#
_entry.id   AF-A0AAV2JRF6-F1
#
_cell.length_a   1.000
_cell.length_b   1.000
_cell.length_c   1.000
_cell.angle_alpha   90.00
_cell.angle_beta   90.00
_cell.angle_gamma   90.00
#
_symmetry.space_group_name_H-M   'P 1'
#
loop_
_entity.id
_entity.type
_entity.pdbx_description
1 polymer ?
#
loop_
_entity_poly.entity_id
_entity_poly.type
_entity_poly.pdbx_seq_one_letter_code
_entity_poly.pdbx_strand_id
1 'polypeptide(L)'
;TNHNIKQALTTLVNDRQNNWDTYLKGVLFALRSKVHTSTKQTPFRLLYGREAVFPAELPVHVPLSITLPEEATYNACIEGREEEMKTTHSKAEKKMAQAHEKQRLAYAKKTLKKYRAVSYSIGQEVLLFNMRKKGRKGGRIEPDFSGPYTIEAINGKLATLANLKGKAKIRLLYQQKPTEGGGTRNEACQAFGYSLCTSMPVNTLWASEDKGHVQAVVGPYKLYDTSFRTLEGTNWLSDEVIDAYYKVLVMKEKNTPVHHINAVVASALFVHGRFETLRKMKFPTEDTWLCPLNVGAHWILLVIHITQRQLVLIDPLSNEGTYQRKVLQNWRNFLRRVEKMENEKWSIATLEHKRQQDSCSCGVLILMFAEAYLLNRVLSHIETSPNEMEKARFAVACTLLQNSDK
;
A
#
# COMPACT_ATOMS: atom_id res chain seq x y z
N THR A 1 13.21 4.07 21.21
CA THR A 1 13.39 2.64 20.88
C THR A 1 12.13 1.82 21.10
N ASN A 2 11.51 1.87 22.30
CA ASN A 2 10.29 1.09 22.60
C ASN A 2 9.02 1.51 21.83
N HIS A 3 8.98 2.71 21.23
CA HIS A 3 7.80 3.18 20.50
C HIS A 3 7.68 2.55 19.10
N ASN A 4 8.77 2.50 18.33
CA ASN A 4 8.77 1.94 16.98
C ASN A 4 8.47 0.44 16.97
N ILE A 5 9.00 -0.30 17.95
CA ILE A 5 8.69 -1.73 18.13
C ILE A 5 7.19 -1.91 18.40
N LYS A 6 6.61 -1.09 19.28
CA LYS A 6 5.17 -1.14 19.57
C LYS A 6 4.33 -0.80 18.36
N GLN A 7 4.68 0.25 17.62
CA GLN A 7 3.94 0.68 16.44
C GLN A 7 3.94 -0.42 15.37
N ALA A 8 5.08 -1.05 15.12
CA ALA A 8 5.21 -2.16 14.18
C ALA A 8 4.49 -3.44 14.66
N LEU A 9 4.42 -3.67 15.98
CA LEU A 9 3.65 -4.79 16.52
C LEU A 9 2.15 -4.54 16.47
N THR A 10 1.68 -3.32 16.76
CA THR A 10 0.24 -2.98 16.71
C THR A 10 -0.37 -3.23 15.33
N THR A 11 0.41 -3.16 14.25
CA THR A 11 -0.08 -3.47 12.89
C THR A 11 -0.15 -4.97 12.56
N LEU A 12 0.55 -5.82 13.31
CA LEU A 12 0.67 -7.27 13.02
C LEU A 12 -0.07 -8.15 14.03
N VAL A 13 -0.28 -7.64 15.23
CA VAL A 13 -0.89 -8.34 16.34
C VAL A 13 -2.41 -8.41 16.17
N ASN A 14 -3.00 -9.57 16.51
CA ASN A 14 -4.45 -9.76 16.42
C ASN A 14 -5.22 -8.96 17.51
N ASP A 15 -6.55 -8.90 17.39
CA ASP A 15 -7.41 -8.17 18.34
C ASP A 15 -7.26 -8.62 19.80
N ARG A 16 -6.94 -9.92 20.01
CA ARG A 16 -6.74 -10.51 21.35
C ARG A 16 -5.34 -10.28 21.91
N GLN A 17 -4.44 -9.71 21.11
CA GLN A 17 -3.06 -9.41 21.44
C GLN A 17 -2.25 -10.58 22.01
N ASN A 18 -2.54 -11.81 21.57
CA ASN A 18 -1.91 -13.01 22.11
C ASN A 18 -0.85 -13.64 21.19
N ASN A 19 -0.58 -13.04 20.04
CA ASN A 19 0.37 -13.54 19.04
C ASN A 19 1.56 -12.59 18.76
N TRP A 20 1.79 -11.62 19.65
CA TRP A 20 2.84 -10.60 19.48
C TRP A 20 4.26 -11.17 19.55
N ASP A 21 4.44 -12.24 20.33
CA ASP A 21 5.67 -12.98 20.51
C ASP A 21 6.12 -13.64 19.20
N THR A 22 5.16 -14.15 18.41
CA THR A 22 5.40 -14.78 17.10
C THR A 22 6.01 -13.80 16.11
N TYR A 23 5.54 -12.54 16.10
CA TYR A 23 6.03 -11.51 15.17
C TYR A 23 7.24 -10.73 15.69
N LEU A 24 7.55 -10.81 16.99
CA LEU A 24 8.60 -10.00 17.61
C LEU A 24 9.96 -10.17 16.93
N LYS A 25 10.36 -11.41 16.64
CA LYS A 25 11.66 -11.69 16.00
C LYS A 25 11.75 -11.05 14.62
N GLY A 26 10.68 -11.17 13.82
CA GLY A 26 10.60 -10.56 12.49
C GLY A 26 10.62 -9.03 12.54
N VAL A 27 9.84 -8.43 13.45
CA VAL A 27 9.81 -6.98 13.64
C VAL A 27 11.17 -6.43 14.09
N LEU A 28 11.83 -7.11 15.04
CA LEU A 28 13.16 -6.70 15.48
C LEU A 28 14.19 -6.80 14.36
N PHE A 29 14.14 -7.87 13.56
CA PHE A 29 15.00 -8.01 12.41
C PHE A 29 14.79 -6.88 11.39
N ALA A 30 13.53 -6.63 11.00
CA ALA A 30 13.19 -5.54 10.08
C ALA A 30 13.62 -4.16 10.60
N LEU A 31 13.45 -3.89 11.90
CA LEU A 31 13.90 -2.64 12.50
C LEU A 31 15.44 -2.51 12.55
N ARG A 32 16.16 -3.62 12.62
CA ARG A 32 17.64 -3.64 12.62
C ARG A 32 18.21 -3.49 11.20
N SER A 33 17.54 -4.02 10.18
CA SER A 33 17.98 -3.94 8.78
C SER A 33 17.41 -2.75 8.00
N LYS A 34 16.41 -2.03 8.54
CA LYS A 34 15.86 -0.83 7.89
C LYS A 34 16.75 0.40 8.13
N VAL A 35 16.98 1.18 7.08
CA VAL A 35 17.66 2.48 7.17
C VAL A 35 16.85 3.43 8.05
N HIS A 36 17.45 3.88 9.15
CA HIS A 36 16.77 4.75 10.10
C HIS A 36 16.80 6.21 9.62
N THR A 37 15.69 6.94 9.79
CA THR A 37 15.52 8.29 9.23
C THR A 37 16.48 9.32 9.84
N SER A 38 16.82 9.19 11.13
CA SER A 38 17.71 10.11 11.85
C SER A 38 19.19 9.89 11.54
N THR A 39 19.64 8.63 11.42
CA THR A 39 21.07 8.28 11.22
C THR A 39 21.40 8.06 9.74
N LYS A 40 20.40 7.82 8.89
CA LYS A 40 20.54 7.44 7.48
C LYS A 40 21.39 6.16 7.28
N GLN A 41 21.51 5.34 8.31
CA GLN A 41 22.21 4.05 8.33
C GLN A 41 21.31 3.00 8.98
N THR A 42 21.53 1.72 8.67
CA THR A 42 20.84 0.62 9.36
C THR A 42 21.45 0.42 10.75
N PRO A 43 20.66 0.11 11.80
CA PRO A 43 21.22 -0.25 13.10
C PRO A 43 22.17 -1.45 13.03
N PHE A 44 21.92 -2.40 12.13
CA PHE A 44 22.78 -3.56 11.91
C PHE A 44 24.16 -3.15 11.37
N ARG A 45 24.22 -2.22 10.41
CA ARG A 45 25.49 -1.68 9.88
C ARG A 45 26.26 -0.88 10.93
N LEU A 46 25.58 -0.10 11.75
CA LEU A 46 26.23 0.63 12.85
C LEU A 46 26.81 -0.33 13.88
N LEU A 47 26.13 -1.44 14.18
CA LEU A 47 26.60 -2.39 15.19
C LEU A 47 27.70 -3.33 14.69
N TYR A 48 27.57 -3.87 13.48
CA TYR A 48 28.43 -4.94 12.95
C TYR A 48 29.35 -4.50 11.80
N GLY A 49 29.31 -3.24 11.41
CA GLY A 49 30.12 -2.69 10.33
C GLY A 49 29.81 -3.28 8.95
N ARG A 50 28.63 -3.90 8.77
CA ARG A 50 28.15 -4.45 7.48
C ARG A 50 26.64 -4.51 7.45
N GLU A 51 26.04 -4.62 6.27
CA GLU A 51 24.60 -4.84 6.15
C GLU A 51 24.19 -6.27 6.54
N ALA A 52 22.92 -6.40 6.93
CA ALA A 52 22.32 -7.70 7.21
C ALA A 52 22.11 -8.43 5.88
N VAL A 53 22.61 -9.67 5.79
CA VAL A 53 22.38 -10.53 4.62
C VAL A 53 21.06 -11.26 4.79
N PHE A 54 20.18 -11.12 3.82
CA PHE A 54 18.88 -11.81 3.84
C PHE A 54 19.04 -13.25 3.32
N PRO A 55 18.22 -14.22 3.79
CA PRO A 55 18.23 -15.57 3.25
C PRO A 55 18.07 -15.65 1.72
N ALA A 56 17.35 -14.69 1.12
CA ALA A 56 17.18 -14.59 -0.33
C ALA A 56 18.43 -14.07 -1.08
N GLU A 57 19.37 -13.44 -0.38
CA GLU A 57 20.63 -12.93 -0.95
C GLU A 57 21.76 -13.95 -0.86
N LEU A 58 21.54 -15.05 -0.13
CA LEU A 58 22.51 -16.14 -0.05
C LEU A 58 22.49 -16.96 -1.36
N PRO A 59 23.65 -17.18 -1.99
CA PRO A 59 23.74 -18.07 -3.14
C PRO A 59 23.37 -19.51 -2.76
N VAL A 60 22.79 -20.25 -3.72
CA VAL A 60 22.29 -21.63 -3.52
C VAL A 60 23.40 -22.59 -3.08
N HIS A 61 24.66 -22.30 -3.43
CA HIS A 61 25.84 -23.01 -2.99
C HIS A 61 26.71 -22.08 -2.15
N VAL A 62 26.60 -22.20 -0.83
CA VAL A 62 27.58 -21.63 0.09
C VAL A 62 28.63 -22.71 0.35
N PRO A 63 29.90 -22.53 -0.08
CA PRO A 63 30.94 -23.47 0.30
C PRO A 63 31.04 -23.52 1.83
N LEU A 64 30.89 -24.71 2.39
CA LEU A 64 31.00 -24.96 3.84
C LEU A 64 32.45 -24.79 4.35
N SER A 65 33.44 -24.85 3.47
CA SER A 65 34.84 -24.58 3.81
C SER A 65 35.18 -23.12 3.56
N ILE A 66 35.33 -22.35 4.63
CA ILE A 66 35.95 -21.04 4.59
C ILE A 66 37.46 -21.28 4.58
N THR A 67 38.11 -21.18 3.42
CA THR A 67 39.56 -21.03 3.38
C THR A 67 39.88 -19.63 3.88
N LEU A 68 40.48 -19.52 5.07
CA LEU A 68 40.89 -18.23 5.60
C LEU A 68 42.03 -17.67 4.71
N PRO A 69 41.97 -16.39 4.31
CA PRO A 69 43.06 -15.73 3.59
C PRO A 69 44.37 -15.76 4.42
N GLU A 70 45.51 -15.54 3.76
CA GLU A 70 46.79 -15.36 4.45
C GLU A 70 46.72 -14.22 5.48
N GLU A 71 47.45 -14.38 6.60
CA GLU A 71 47.34 -13.51 7.79
C GLU A 71 47.52 -12.01 7.49
N ALA A 72 48.43 -11.66 6.57
CA ALA A 72 48.64 -10.29 6.13
C ALA A 72 47.41 -9.69 5.40
N THR A 73 46.75 -10.49 4.55
CA THR A 73 45.51 -10.08 3.86
C THR A 73 44.31 -10.01 4.81
N TYR A 74 44.28 -10.86 5.84
CA TYR A 74 43.27 -10.81 6.89
C TYR A 74 43.38 -9.54 7.73
N ASN A 75 44.58 -9.19 8.20
CA ASN A 75 44.81 -7.99 9.02
C ASN A 75 44.47 -6.70 8.26
N ALA A 76 44.90 -6.58 7.00
CA ALA A 76 44.54 -5.45 6.15
C ALA A 76 43.01 -5.34 5.92
N CYS A 77 42.31 -6.48 5.81
CA CYS A 77 40.85 -6.50 5.70
C CYS A 77 40.14 -6.02 6.98
N ILE A 78 40.65 -6.40 8.15
CA ILE A 78 40.14 -5.94 9.44
C ILE A 78 40.37 -4.43 9.61
N GLU A 79 41.59 -3.95 9.35
CA GLU A 79 41.93 -2.53 9.45
C GLU A 79 41.06 -1.65 8.54
N GLY A 80 40.89 -2.02 7.27
CA GLY A 80 40.02 -1.30 6.35
C GLY A 80 38.56 -1.26 6.81
N ARG A 81 38.10 -2.34 7.46
CA ARG A 81 36.73 -2.43 7.99
C ARG A 81 36.53 -1.63 9.27
N GLU A 82 37.56 -1.55 10.12
CA GLU A 82 37.55 -0.65 11.28
C GLU A 82 37.47 0.81 10.84
N GLU A 83 38.21 1.20 9.81
CA GLU A 83 38.16 2.56 9.25
C GLU A 83 36.78 2.87 8.65
N GLU A 84 36.21 1.94 7.86
CA GLU A 84 34.85 2.08 7.33
C GLU A 84 33.81 2.21 8.45
N MET A 85 33.97 1.44 9.54
CA MET A 85 33.09 1.52 10.71
C MET A 85 33.22 2.89 11.38
N LYS A 86 34.44 3.40 11.62
CA LYS A 86 34.68 4.74 12.21
C LYS A 86 34.06 5.85 11.36
N THR A 87 34.26 5.82 10.04
CA THR A 87 33.68 6.83 9.14
C THR A 87 32.16 6.76 9.10
N THR A 88 31.57 5.55 9.13
CA THR A 88 30.11 5.34 9.18
C THR A 88 29.52 5.91 10.48
N HIS A 89 30.17 5.68 11.63
CA HIS A 89 29.75 6.24 12.92
C HIS A 89 29.78 7.78 12.90
N SER A 90 30.89 8.38 12.45
CA SER A 90 31.00 9.84 12.36
C SER A 90 29.92 10.47 11.45
N LYS A 91 29.62 9.83 10.32
CA LYS A 91 28.52 10.26 9.43
C LYS A 91 27.16 10.16 10.13
N ALA A 92 26.89 9.07 10.85
CA ALA A 92 25.65 8.85 11.56
C ALA A 92 25.45 9.86 12.70
N GLU A 93 26.50 10.19 13.46
CA GLU A 93 26.47 11.20 14.52
C GLU A 93 26.13 12.59 13.97
N LYS A 94 26.76 13.01 12.88
CA LYS A 94 26.45 14.29 12.22
C LYS A 94 24.99 14.38 11.78
N LYS A 95 24.47 13.30 11.18
CA LYS A 95 23.05 13.24 10.74
C LYS A 95 22.09 13.21 11.93
N MET A 96 22.45 12.50 12.99
CA MET A 96 21.67 12.43 14.23
C MET A 96 21.57 13.81 14.89
N ALA A 97 22.67 14.56 14.97
CA ALA A 97 22.66 15.94 15.48
C ALA A 97 21.73 16.85 14.67
N GLN A 98 21.79 16.79 13.34
CA GLN A 98 20.88 17.53 12.45
C GLN A 98 19.40 17.14 12.66
N ALA A 99 19.13 15.85 12.85
CA ALA A 99 17.78 15.35 13.10
C ALA A 99 17.24 15.84 14.46
N HIS A 100 18.08 15.83 15.50
CA HIS A 100 17.73 16.38 16.82
C HIS A 100 17.38 17.86 16.76
N GLU A 101 18.18 18.65 16.03
CA GLU A 101 17.91 20.08 15.88
C GLU A 101 16.59 20.33 15.15
N LYS A 102 16.35 19.63 14.04
CA LYS A 102 15.07 19.71 13.32
C LYS A 102 13.88 19.33 14.21
N GLN A 103 14.04 18.28 15.03
CA GLN A 103 13.00 17.85 15.96
C GLN A 103 12.75 18.90 17.05
N ARG A 104 13.80 19.55 17.58
CA ARG A 104 13.71 20.64 18.56
C ARG A 104 12.90 21.81 18.00
N LEU A 105 13.24 22.26 16.79
CA LEU A 105 12.54 23.35 16.11
C LEU A 105 11.08 23.01 15.82
N ALA A 106 10.81 21.79 15.34
CA ALA A 106 9.45 21.32 15.10
C ALA A 106 8.61 21.26 16.39
N TYR A 107 9.22 20.81 17.49
CA TYR A 107 8.57 20.80 18.81
C TYR A 107 8.26 22.22 19.29
N ALA A 108 9.21 23.15 19.19
CA ALA A 108 9.00 24.56 19.54
C ALA A 108 7.84 25.18 18.75
N LYS A 109 7.79 24.96 17.43
CA LYS A 109 6.67 25.38 16.58
C LYS A 109 5.32 24.75 16.98
N LYS A 110 5.33 23.48 17.42
CA LYS A 110 4.12 22.78 17.87
C LYS A 110 3.59 23.32 19.20
N THR A 111 4.47 23.70 20.13
CA THR A 111 4.09 24.29 21.41
C THR A 111 3.43 25.67 21.22
N LEU A 112 3.78 26.39 20.15
CA LEU A 112 3.19 27.68 19.80
C LEU A 112 1.82 27.59 19.11
N LYS A 113 1.46 26.45 18.50
CA LYS A 113 0.14 26.25 17.89
C LYS A 113 -0.92 26.04 18.98
N LYS A 114 -1.71 27.07 19.27
CA LYS A 114 -2.92 26.96 20.11
C LYS A 114 -3.94 26.03 19.45
N TYR A 115 -4.59 25.18 20.25
CA TYR A 115 -5.71 24.33 19.80
C TYR A 115 -6.90 25.20 19.38
N ARG A 116 -7.45 25.00 18.18
CA ARG A 116 -8.70 25.66 17.75
C ARG A 116 -9.88 24.94 18.38
N ALA A 117 -10.88 25.68 18.85
CA ALA A 117 -12.14 25.10 19.31
C ALA A 117 -12.87 24.49 18.10
N VAL A 118 -13.11 23.18 18.13
CA VAL A 118 -13.90 22.46 17.13
C VAL A 118 -15.31 22.28 17.70
N SER A 119 -16.33 22.70 16.96
CA SER A 119 -17.74 22.43 17.25
C SER A 119 -18.19 21.16 16.52
N TYR A 120 -18.94 20.30 17.20
CA TYR A 120 -19.54 19.09 16.63
C TYR A 120 -21.02 19.32 16.35
N SER A 121 -21.57 18.64 15.33
CA SER A 121 -23.00 18.68 15.01
C SER A 121 -23.65 17.30 15.22
N ILE A 122 -24.94 17.31 15.57
CA ILE A 122 -25.76 16.09 15.69
C ILE A 122 -25.83 15.43 14.30
N GLY A 123 -25.66 14.10 14.24
CA GLY A 123 -25.62 13.30 13.02
C GLY A 123 -24.22 13.09 12.43
N GLN A 124 -23.19 13.78 12.92
CA GLN A 124 -21.82 13.60 12.41
C GLN A 124 -21.21 12.26 12.85
N GLU A 125 -20.52 11.58 11.93
CA GLU A 125 -19.70 10.41 12.26
C GLU A 125 -18.34 10.82 12.83
N VAL A 126 -17.99 10.25 13.98
CA VAL A 126 -16.76 10.56 14.71
C VAL A 126 -16.05 9.29 15.18
N LEU A 127 -14.72 9.36 15.23
CA LEU A 127 -13.89 8.36 15.88
C LEU A 127 -13.70 8.72 17.36
N LEU A 128 -13.90 7.74 18.22
CA LEU A 128 -13.69 7.88 19.65
C LEU A 128 -12.24 7.53 20.01
N PHE A 129 -11.49 8.52 20.48
CA PHE A 129 -10.15 8.31 21.03
C PHE A 129 -10.21 7.53 22.37
N ASN A 130 -9.44 6.45 22.46
CA ASN A 130 -9.36 5.58 23.63
C ASN A 130 -8.51 6.22 24.74
N MET A 131 -9.10 7.17 25.48
CA MET A 131 -8.45 7.79 26.64
C MET A 131 -8.09 6.80 27.75
N ARG A 132 -8.80 5.67 27.87
CA ARG A 132 -8.56 4.63 28.88
C ARG A 132 -7.21 3.93 28.70
N LYS A 133 -6.58 4.07 27.54
CA LYS A 133 -5.21 3.63 27.27
C LYS A 133 -4.17 4.40 28.09
N LYS A 134 -4.43 5.66 28.44
CA LYS A 134 -3.51 6.47 29.26
C LYS A 134 -3.54 5.95 30.70
N GLY A 135 -2.49 5.21 31.08
CA GLY A 135 -2.25 4.74 32.46
C GLY A 135 -2.56 3.26 32.71
N ARG A 136 -3.27 2.56 31.82
CA ARG A 136 -3.61 1.14 32.00
C ARG A 136 -2.48 0.21 31.56
N LYS A 137 -2.12 -0.77 32.40
CA LYS A 137 -1.21 -1.87 32.02
C LYS A 137 -1.88 -2.73 30.93
N GLY A 138 -1.15 -3.04 29.86
CA GLY A 138 -1.66 -3.83 28.72
C GLY A 138 -2.30 -3.03 27.58
N GLY A 139 -2.76 -1.78 27.79
CA GLY A 139 -3.44 -1.01 26.74
C GLY A 139 -2.54 -0.43 25.64
N ARG A 140 -1.21 -0.61 25.72
CA ARG A 140 -0.25 0.08 24.84
C ARG A 140 -0.32 -0.39 23.37
N ILE A 141 -0.78 -1.62 23.12
CA ILE A 141 -0.92 -2.22 21.80
C ILE A 141 -2.34 -2.02 21.23
N GLU A 142 -3.31 -1.60 22.06
CA GLU A 142 -4.68 -1.34 21.60
C GLU A 142 -4.74 -0.13 20.64
N PRO A 143 -5.68 -0.15 19.68
CA PRO A 143 -5.95 0.99 18.81
C PRO A 143 -6.21 2.27 19.60
N ASP A 144 -5.66 3.39 19.14
CA ASP A 144 -5.87 4.71 19.73
C ASP A 144 -7.29 5.23 19.50
N PHE A 145 -7.99 4.71 18.49
CA PHE A 145 -9.34 5.11 18.11
C PHE A 145 -10.26 3.90 18.00
N SER A 146 -11.54 4.11 18.30
CA SER A 146 -12.63 3.16 18.08
C SER A 146 -13.77 3.86 17.34
N GLY A 147 -14.53 3.15 16.53
CA GLY A 147 -15.62 3.73 15.74
C GLY A 147 -15.65 3.15 14.32
N PRO A 148 -16.55 3.63 13.45
CA PRO A 148 -17.26 4.92 13.50
C PRO A 148 -18.40 4.99 14.53
N TYR A 149 -18.71 6.17 15.05
CA TYR A 149 -19.88 6.44 15.89
C TYR A 149 -20.65 7.66 15.37
N THR A 150 -21.97 7.64 15.45
CA THR A 150 -22.82 8.80 15.10
C THR A 150 -23.17 9.60 16.36
N ILE A 151 -23.09 10.93 16.29
CA ILE A 151 -23.53 11.81 17.39
C ILE A 151 -25.05 11.90 17.41
N GLU A 152 -25.72 11.34 18.43
CA GLU A 152 -27.17 11.43 18.59
C GLU A 152 -27.60 12.72 19.33
N ALA A 153 -26.81 13.17 20.31
CA ALA A 153 -27.14 14.35 21.11
C ALA A 153 -25.89 15.03 21.66
N ILE A 154 -25.89 16.36 21.69
CA ILE A 154 -24.83 17.18 22.28
C ILE A 154 -25.43 18.01 23.41
N ASN A 155 -25.05 17.70 24.64
CA ASN A 155 -25.45 18.42 25.85
C ASN A 155 -24.24 19.17 26.41
N GLY A 156 -23.97 20.36 25.88
CA GLY A 156 -22.82 21.17 26.27
C GLY A 156 -21.48 20.47 25.95
N LYS A 157 -20.76 20.02 26.99
CA LYS A 157 -19.47 19.30 26.85
C LYS A 157 -19.63 17.77 26.80
N LEU A 158 -20.86 17.25 26.71
CA LEU A 158 -21.13 15.81 26.65
C LEU A 158 -21.78 15.47 25.30
N ALA A 159 -21.26 14.45 24.60
CA ALA A 159 -21.89 13.89 23.41
C ALA A 159 -22.36 12.47 23.69
N THR A 160 -23.55 12.15 23.19
CA THR A 160 -24.07 10.78 23.13
C THR A 160 -23.76 10.23 21.74
N LEU A 161 -23.00 9.14 21.73
CA LEU A 161 -22.54 8.45 20.53
C LEU A 161 -23.28 7.13 20.39
N ALA A 162 -23.67 6.75 19.18
CA ALA A 162 -24.28 5.46 18.89
C ALA A 162 -23.55 4.74 17.74
N ASN A 163 -23.46 3.42 17.86
CA ASN A 163 -23.01 2.51 16.80
C ASN A 163 -23.78 1.19 16.96
N LEU A 164 -23.64 0.26 16.01
CA LEU A 164 -24.21 -1.08 15.98
C LEU A 164 -23.90 -1.93 17.23
N LYS A 165 -22.87 -1.56 18.02
CA LYS A 165 -22.49 -2.23 19.27
C LYS A 165 -23.13 -1.63 20.53
N GLY A 166 -23.88 -0.53 20.41
CA GLY A 166 -24.57 0.14 21.52
C GLY A 166 -24.30 1.64 21.60
N LYS A 167 -24.88 2.28 22.63
CA LYS A 167 -24.76 3.72 22.90
C LYS A 167 -23.67 4.00 23.94
N ALA A 168 -22.88 5.05 23.73
CA ALA A 168 -21.84 5.50 24.65
C ALA A 168 -21.99 7.01 24.93
N LYS A 169 -21.98 7.41 26.21
CA LYS A 169 -21.95 8.82 26.63
C LYS A 169 -20.53 9.24 26.96
N ILE A 170 -20.01 10.26 26.28
CA ILE A 170 -18.60 10.63 26.39
C ILE A 170 -18.47 12.14 26.48
N ARG A 171 -17.56 12.58 27.35
CA ARG A 171 -17.19 13.99 27.45
C ARG A 171 -16.38 14.38 26.22
N LEU A 172 -16.82 15.41 25.52
CA LEU A 172 -16.07 16.05 24.43
C LEU A 172 -14.79 16.63 25.04
N LEU A 173 -13.69 15.89 24.86
CA LEU A 173 -12.36 16.36 25.24
C LEU A 173 -11.82 17.16 24.06
N TYR A 174 -11.44 18.41 24.32
CA TYR A 174 -10.76 19.27 23.35
C TYR A 174 -9.41 18.67 22.97
N GLN A 175 -9.37 17.79 21.99
CA GLN A 175 -8.16 17.46 21.24
C GLN A 175 -8.57 17.03 19.83
N GLN A 176 -8.32 17.89 18.83
CA GLN A 176 -7.50 17.51 17.66
C GLN A 176 -7.14 18.66 16.71
N LYS A 177 -6.14 18.35 15.89
CA LYS A 177 -5.34 19.14 14.93
C LYS A 177 -6.16 19.67 13.74
N PRO A 178 -5.63 20.68 13.01
CA PRO A 178 -6.41 21.42 12.04
C PRO A 178 -6.64 20.62 10.74
N THR A 179 -7.90 20.53 10.34
CA THR A 179 -8.32 20.57 8.93
C THR A 179 -8.49 22.04 8.57
N GLU A 180 -7.59 22.60 7.78
CA GLU A 180 -7.77 23.95 7.21
C GLU A 180 -8.56 23.83 5.90
N GLY A 181 -9.78 24.39 5.94
CA GLY A 181 -10.54 24.83 4.78
C GLY A 181 -10.79 26.33 4.88
N GLY A 182 -10.66 27.02 3.74
CA GLY A 182 -11.41 28.24 3.41
C GLY A 182 -10.80 29.56 3.86
N GLY A 183 -9.96 30.16 3.01
CA GLY A 183 -9.61 31.58 3.03
C GLY A 183 -9.37 32.05 1.59
N THR A 184 -10.25 32.93 1.12
CA THR A 184 -10.44 33.43 -0.25
C THR A 184 -9.22 34.09 -0.89
N ARG A 185 -9.02 33.86 -2.19
CA ARG A 185 -8.40 34.82 -3.11
C ARG A 185 -8.99 34.63 -4.51
N ASN A 186 -9.90 35.54 -4.87
CA ASN A 186 -10.35 35.75 -6.24
C ASN A 186 -9.27 36.51 -7.04
N GLU A 187 -9.42 36.42 -8.36
CA GLU A 187 -8.82 37.24 -9.41
C GLU A 187 -7.42 36.86 -9.91
N ALA A 188 -7.42 35.93 -10.87
CA ALA A 188 -6.70 36.12 -12.13
C ALA A 188 -7.30 35.22 -13.24
N CYS A 189 -7.61 35.84 -14.38
CA CYS A 189 -7.74 35.27 -15.72
C CYS A 189 -9.06 34.58 -16.13
N GLN A 190 -10.09 35.41 -16.34
CA GLN A 190 -10.93 35.26 -17.53
C GLN A 190 -10.25 35.99 -18.70
N ALA A 191 -9.69 35.23 -19.63
CA ALA A 191 -9.47 35.64 -21.02
C ALA A 191 -9.12 34.37 -21.82
N PHE A 192 -9.58 34.31 -23.07
CA PHE A 192 -9.43 33.20 -24.04
C PHE A 192 -10.50 32.11 -23.94
N GLY A 193 -11.63 32.40 -24.59
CA GLY A 193 -12.71 31.45 -24.87
C GLY A 193 -12.25 30.28 -25.73
N TYR A 194 -11.81 29.23 -25.06
CA TYR A 194 -11.70 27.86 -25.57
C TYR A 194 -12.28 26.91 -24.52
N SER A 195 -13.13 25.97 -24.93
CA SER A 195 -13.74 24.97 -24.05
C SER A 195 -12.69 23.98 -23.52
N LEU A 196 -12.24 24.15 -22.27
CA LEU A 196 -11.25 23.30 -21.59
C LEU A 196 -11.91 22.44 -20.51
N CYS A 197 -11.99 21.14 -20.75
CA CYS A 197 -12.35 20.15 -19.73
C CYS A 197 -11.09 19.69 -18.98
N THR A 198 -10.94 20.16 -17.75
CA THR A 198 -10.32 19.54 -16.55
C THR A 198 -8.92 18.87 -16.67
N SER A 199 -7.85 19.68 -16.61
CA SER A 199 -6.46 19.23 -16.36
C SER A 199 -5.85 19.74 -15.02
N MET A 200 -6.57 20.59 -14.27
CA MET A 200 -6.05 21.23 -13.04
C MET A 200 -6.12 20.43 -11.71
N PRO A 201 -6.95 19.40 -11.50
CA PRO A 201 -7.13 18.86 -10.14
C PRO A 201 -5.98 17.94 -9.65
N VAL A 202 -5.36 17.12 -10.50
CA VAL A 202 -4.34 16.13 -10.06
C VAL A 202 -3.03 16.77 -9.60
N ASN A 203 -2.48 17.72 -10.38
CA ASN A 203 -1.24 18.40 -9.99
C ASN A 203 -1.44 19.24 -8.71
N THR A 204 -2.61 19.84 -8.55
CA THR A 204 -2.98 20.54 -7.32
C THR A 204 -3.08 19.58 -6.14
N LEU A 205 -3.63 18.38 -6.37
CA LEU A 205 -3.76 17.33 -5.36
C LEU A 205 -2.38 16.86 -4.88
N TRP A 206 -1.48 16.51 -5.80
CA TRP A 206 -0.11 16.09 -5.47
C TRP A 206 0.72 17.18 -4.80
N ALA A 207 0.56 18.45 -5.21
CA ALA A 207 1.23 19.58 -4.58
C ALA A 207 0.66 19.95 -3.19
N SER A 208 -0.53 19.48 -2.85
CA SER A 208 -1.18 19.79 -1.57
C SER A 208 -0.68 18.90 -0.42
N GLU A 209 -0.82 19.37 0.82
CA GLU A 209 -0.54 18.52 2.00
C GLU A 209 -1.54 17.37 2.10
N ASP A 210 -1.06 16.21 2.56
CA ASP A 210 -1.92 15.05 2.79
C ASP A 210 -2.93 15.32 3.90
N LYS A 211 -4.21 15.48 3.53
CA LYS A 211 -5.30 15.73 4.48
C LYS A 211 -6.08 14.47 4.84
N GLY A 212 -5.78 13.32 4.23
CA GLY A 212 -6.52 12.07 4.41
C GLY A 212 -7.98 12.15 3.97
N HIS A 213 -8.34 13.09 3.10
CA HIS A 213 -9.69 13.24 2.56
C HIS A 213 -9.93 12.26 1.41
N VAL A 214 -11.20 11.87 1.23
CA VAL A 214 -11.64 11.13 0.05
C VAL A 214 -11.66 12.10 -1.13
N GLN A 215 -10.97 11.73 -2.20
CA GLN A 215 -10.84 12.51 -3.43
C GLN A 215 -11.70 11.95 -4.56
N ALA A 216 -11.95 10.64 -4.55
CA ALA A 216 -12.85 9.97 -5.47
C ALA A 216 -13.51 8.76 -4.80
N VAL A 217 -14.71 8.41 -5.25
CA VAL A 217 -15.40 7.16 -4.90
C VAL A 217 -15.74 6.46 -6.21
N VAL A 218 -15.23 5.25 -6.41
CA VAL A 218 -15.50 4.46 -7.63
C VAL A 218 -16.15 3.14 -7.23
N GLY A 219 -17.47 3.06 -7.37
CA GLY A 219 -18.24 1.92 -6.86
C GLY A 219 -18.00 1.72 -5.36
N PRO A 220 -17.50 0.55 -4.92
CA PRO A 220 -17.24 0.30 -3.50
C PRO A 220 -15.91 0.93 -3.00
N TYR A 221 -15.08 1.47 -3.89
CA TYR A 221 -13.71 1.88 -3.56
C TYR A 221 -13.63 3.38 -3.27
N LYS A 222 -13.26 3.74 -2.04
CA LYS A 222 -12.99 5.13 -1.64
C LYS A 222 -11.51 5.40 -1.80
N LEU A 223 -11.18 6.34 -2.68
CA LEU A 223 -9.80 6.75 -2.95
C LEU A 223 -9.49 8.00 -2.15
N TYR A 224 -8.48 7.88 -1.29
CA TYR A 224 -8.00 8.96 -0.46
C TYR A 224 -6.88 9.73 -1.14
N ASP A 225 -6.57 10.87 -0.56
CA ASP A 225 -5.42 11.68 -0.88
C ASP A 225 -4.10 10.85 -0.88
N THR A 226 -3.96 9.93 0.07
CA THR A 226 -2.86 8.93 0.11
C THR A 226 -2.88 7.99 -1.09
N SER A 227 -4.06 7.53 -1.51
CA SER A 227 -4.21 6.61 -2.64
C SER A 227 -3.75 7.30 -3.94
N PHE A 228 -4.13 8.56 -4.15
CA PHE A 228 -3.67 9.34 -5.31
C PHE A 228 -2.16 9.66 -5.28
N ARG A 229 -1.53 9.79 -4.10
CA ARG A 229 -0.07 9.94 -4.01
C ARG A 229 0.70 8.68 -4.40
N THR A 230 0.08 7.50 -4.37
CA THR A 230 0.72 6.30 -4.90
C THR A 230 0.96 6.38 -6.42
N LEU A 231 0.19 7.23 -7.13
CA LEU A 231 0.36 7.52 -8.55
C LEU A 231 1.44 8.59 -8.80
N GLU A 232 1.89 9.34 -7.79
CA GLU A 232 2.88 10.40 -7.97
C GLU A 232 4.29 9.85 -8.18
N GLY A 233 4.97 10.31 -9.23
CA GLY A 233 6.38 10.00 -9.50
C GLY A 233 6.67 8.50 -9.57
N THR A 234 7.51 8.01 -8.65
CA THR A 234 7.99 6.61 -8.61
C THR A 234 7.40 5.80 -7.45
N ASN A 235 6.28 6.27 -6.87
CA ASN A 235 5.62 5.54 -5.79
C ASN A 235 4.98 4.24 -6.29
N TRP A 236 4.87 3.26 -5.39
CA TRP A 236 4.20 1.98 -5.67
C TRP A 236 2.69 2.12 -5.49
N LEU A 237 1.92 1.65 -6.48
CA LEU A 237 0.46 1.69 -6.42
C LEU A 237 -0.10 0.85 -5.26
N SER A 238 -1.12 1.39 -4.60
CA SER A 238 -1.96 0.62 -3.68
C SER A 238 -2.96 -0.26 -4.43
N ASP A 239 -3.38 -1.32 -3.76
CA ASP A 239 -4.47 -2.20 -4.19
C ASP A 239 -5.77 -1.43 -4.44
N GLU A 240 -6.10 -0.46 -3.59
CA GLU A 240 -7.27 0.41 -3.73
C GLU A 240 -7.33 1.13 -5.09
N VAL A 241 -6.19 1.66 -5.56
CA VAL A 241 -6.10 2.37 -6.85
C VAL A 241 -6.29 1.39 -8.01
N ILE A 242 -5.68 0.21 -7.91
CA ILE A 242 -5.79 -0.83 -8.93
C ILE A 242 -7.23 -1.32 -9.04
N ASP A 243 -7.84 -1.64 -7.90
CA ASP A 243 -9.19 -2.15 -7.81
C ASP A 243 -10.22 -1.13 -8.31
N ALA A 244 -10.05 0.15 -7.95
CA ALA A 244 -10.89 1.24 -8.44
C ALA A 244 -10.74 1.42 -9.95
N TYR A 245 -9.51 1.39 -10.47
CA TYR A 245 -9.28 1.56 -11.90
C TYR A 245 -9.87 0.40 -12.72
N TYR A 246 -9.69 -0.84 -12.27
CA TYR A 246 -10.32 -2.01 -12.90
C TYR A 246 -11.84 -1.93 -12.86
N LYS A 247 -12.41 -1.36 -11.79
CA LYS A 247 -13.85 -1.11 -11.76
C LYS A 247 -14.28 -0.12 -12.86
N VAL A 248 -13.51 0.95 -13.09
CA VAL A 248 -13.77 1.87 -14.21
C VAL A 248 -13.67 1.15 -15.55
N LEU A 249 -12.64 0.31 -15.76
CA LEU A 249 -12.48 -0.46 -17.00
C LEU A 249 -13.69 -1.36 -17.27
N VAL A 250 -14.12 -2.13 -16.26
CA VAL A 250 -15.30 -3.00 -16.36
C VAL A 250 -16.58 -2.20 -16.60
N MET A 251 -16.73 -1.00 -16.01
CA MET A 251 -17.89 -0.14 -16.26
C MET A 251 -17.90 0.45 -17.69
N LYS A 252 -16.73 0.67 -18.29
CA LYS A 252 -16.59 1.18 -19.66
C LYS A 252 -16.79 0.09 -20.72
N GLU A 253 -16.43 -1.15 -20.40
CA GLU A 253 -16.56 -2.28 -21.31
C GLU A 253 -18.02 -2.74 -21.40
N LYS A 254 -18.68 -2.43 -22.52
CA LYS A 254 -20.11 -2.74 -22.75
C LYS A 254 -20.34 -3.98 -23.61
N ASN A 255 -19.33 -4.41 -24.36
CA ASN A 255 -19.50 -5.45 -25.37
C ASN A 255 -19.24 -6.85 -24.80
N THR A 256 -18.33 -6.96 -23.84
CA THR A 256 -17.99 -8.23 -23.18
C THR A 256 -18.25 -8.14 -21.69
N PRO A 257 -19.05 -9.03 -21.10
CA PRO A 257 -19.25 -9.05 -19.66
C PRO A 257 -17.94 -9.50 -19.00
N VAL A 258 -17.32 -8.58 -18.25
CA VAL A 258 -16.07 -8.81 -17.53
C VAL A 258 -16.33 -8.70 -16.03
N HIS A 259 -15.87 -9.68 -15.27
CA HIS A 259 -15.85 -9.61 -13.82
C HIS A 259 -14.49 -9.14 -13.31
N HIS A 260 -14.47 -8.19 -12.38
CA HIS A 260 -13.24 -7.82 -11.68
C HIS A 260 -13.25 -8.43 -10.28
N ILE A 261 -12.25 -9.29 -9.98
CA ILE A 261 -11.97 -9.77 -8.63
C ILE A 261 -10.96 -8.84 -7.98
N ASN A 262 -11.28 -8.30 -6.81
CA ASN A 262 -10.38 -7.39 -6.13
C ASN A 262 -9.03 -8.04 -5.77
N ALA A 263 -7.98 -7.22 -5.72
CA ALA A 263 -6.60 -7.65 -5.57
C ALA A 263 -6.36 -8.56 -4.35
N VAL A 264 -7.02 -8.26 -3.23
CA VAL A 264 -6.90 -9.03 -1.99
C VAL A 264 -7.47 -10.44 -2.16
N VAL A 265 -8.66 -10.58 -2.74
CA VAL A 265 -9.29 -11.89 -2.98
C VAL A 265 -8.54 -12.66 -4.05
N ALA A 266 -8.18 -12.01 -5.14
CA ALA A 266 -7.42 -12.62 -6.23
C ALA A 266 -6.06 -13.16 -5.72
N SER A 267 -5.33 -12.37 -4.92
CA SER A 267 -4.06 -12.81 -4.31
C SER A 267 -4.26 -13.95 -3.30
N ALA A 268 -5.29 -13.88 -2.46
CA ALA A 268 -5.63 -14.96 -1.54
C ALA A 268 -5.89 -16.28 -2.29
N LEU A 269 -6.60 -16.21 -3.41
CA LEU A 269 -6.97 -17.35 -4.24
C LEU A 269 -5.76 -17.92 -4.99
N PHE A 270 -5.09 -17.12 -5.81
CA PHE A 270 -4.11 -17.60 -6.79
C PHE A 270 -2.69 -17.64 -6.25
N VAL A 271 -2.31 -16.74 -5.34
CA VAL A 271 -0.94 -16.65 -4.79
C VAL A 271 -0.81 -17.46 -3.51
N HIS A 272 -1.79 -17.36 -2.60
CA HIS A 272 -1.70 -17.97 -1.28
C HIS A 272 -2.47 -19.28 -1.14
N GLY A 273 -3.40 -19.60 -2.05
CA GLY A 273 -4.23 -20.81 -1.96
C GLY A 273 -5.13 -20.82 -0.72
N ARG A 274 -5.52 -19.65 -0.20
CA ARG A 274 -6.38 -19.50 0.98
C ARG A 274 -7.85 -19.55 0.56
N PHE A 275 -8.36 -20.75 0.39
CA PHE A 275 -9.73 -20.96 -0.08
C PHE A 275 -10.77 -20.85 1.04
N GLU A 276 -10.39 -20.98 2.32
CA GLU A 276 -11.35 -20.94 3.43
C GLU A 276 -12.10 -19.61 3.54
N THR A 277 -11.43 -18.51 3.22
CA THR A 277 -12.01 -17.16 3.24
C THR A 277 -13.01 -16.94 2.10
N LEU A 278 -13.04 -17.82 1.10
CA LEU A 278 -13.86 -17.70 -0.11
C LEU A 278 -15.03 -18.69 -0.15
N ARG A 279 -15.30 -19.43 0.94
CA ARG A 279 -16.41 -20.42 1.00
C ARG A 279 -17.80 -19.84 0.71
N LYS A 280 -17.99 -18.54 0.91
CA LYS A 280 -19.26 -17.83 0.64
C LYS A 280 -19.22 -16.99 -0.63
N MET A 281 -18.12 -17.04 -1.39
CA MET A 281 -18.02 -16.31 -2.65
C MET A 281 -19.00 -16.93 -3.65
N LYS A 282 -19.89 -16.10 -4.19
CA LYS A 282 -20.72 -16.51 -5.33
C LYS A 282 -19.84 -16.49 -6.57
N PHE A 283 -19.89 -17.57 -7.36
CA PHE A 283 -19.16 -17.64 -8.61
C PHE A 283 -19.74 -16.58 -9.57
N PRO A 284 -18.92 -15.64 -10.08
CA PRO A 284 -19.33 -14.72 -11.12
C PRO A 284 -19.89 -15.43 -12.35
N THR A 285 -20.88 -14.83 -13.01
CA THR A 285 -21.51 -15.40 -14.20
C THR A 285 -20.80 -14.99 -15.49
N GLU A 286 -20.00 -13.93 -15.42
CA GLU A 286 -19.23 -13.40 -16.53
C GLU A 286 -18.13 -14.38 -16.96
N ASP A 287 -17.85 -14.45 -18.27
CA ASP A 287 -16.88 -15.39 -18.83
C ASP A 287 -15.43 -14.95 -18.58
N THR A 288 -15.17 -13.65 -18.67
CA THR A 288 -13.82 -13.08 -18.55
C THR A 288 -13.63 -12.47 -17.17
N TRP A 289 -12.62 -12.92 -16.42
CA TRP A 289 -12.29 -12.34 -15.11
C TRP A 289 -10.94 -11.64 -15.11
N LEU A 290 -10.92 -10.39 -14.65
CA LEU A 290 -9.70 -9.63 -14.38
C LEU A 290 -9.30 -9.78 -12.91
N CYS A 291 -8.08 -10.27 -12.69
CA CYS A 291 -7.55 -10.60 -11.37
C CYS A 291 -6.14 -9.99 -11.20
N PRO A 292 -6.01 -8.80 -10.57
CA PRO A 292 -4.72 -8.27 -10.19
C PRO A 292 -4.15 -9.10 -9.03
N LEU A 293 -2.92 -9.59 -9.15
CA LEU A 293 -2.28 -10.41 -8.12
C LEU A 293 -1.08 -9.67 -7.52
N ASN A 294 -1.03 -9.62 -6.20
CA ASN A 294 0.11 -9.14 -5.44
C ASN A 294 0.96 -10.32 -4.98
N VAL A 295 2.18 -10.42 -5.50
CA VAL A 295 3.17 -11.39 -5.06
C VAL A 295 4.22 -10.68 -4.21
N GLY A 296 3.87 -10.45 -2.95
CA GLY A 296 4.70 -9.77 -1.96
C GLY A 296 4.72 -8.25 -2.14
N ALA A 297 5.46 -7.79 -3.13
CA ALA A 297 5.70 -6.38 -3.45
C ALA A 297 5.61 -6.09 -4.96
N HIS A 298 5.16 -7.08 -5.73
CA HIS A 298 5.16 -7.06 -7.18
C HIS A 298 3.76 -7.38 -7.70
N TRP A 299 3.28 -6.56 -8.64
CA TRP A 299 1.97 -6.68 -9.24
C TRP A 299 2.05 -7.42 -10.57
N ILE A 300 1.22 -8.45 -10.74
CA ILE A 300 1.04 -9.20 -11.98
C ILE A 300 -0.45 -9.28 -12.32
N LEU A 301 -0.76 -9.46 -13.60
CA LEU A 301 -2.13 -9.58 -14.09
C LEU A 301 -2.45 -11.02 -14.45
N LEU A 302 -3.57 -11.52 -13.93
CA LEU A 302 -4.18 -12.77 -14.35
C LEU A 302 -5.53 -12.47 -14.99
N VAL A 303 -5.74 -13.00 -16.19
CA VAL A 303 -7.05 -13.00 -16.87
C VAL A 303 -7.54 -14.43 -16.97
N ILE A 304 -8.82 -14.66 -16.70
CA ILE A 304 -9.43 -16.00 -16.74
C ILE A 304 -10.54 -15.99 -17.77
N HIS A 305 -10.53 -17.01 -18.63
CA HIS A 305 -11.62 -17.31 -19.56
C HIS A 305 -12.27 -18.61 -19.12
N ILE A 306 -13.49 -18.51 -18.59
CA ILE A 306 -14.21 -19.65 -18.01
C ILE A 306 -14.57 -20.68 -19.08
N THR A 307 -15.18 -20.24 -20.18
CA THR A 307 -15.62 -21.08 -21.30
C THR A 307 -14.44 -21.74 -22.02
N GLN A 308 -13.36 -20.99 -22.25
CA GLN A 308 -12.15 -21.47 -22.93
C GLN A 308 -11.27 -22.35 -22.03
N ARG A 309 -11.54 -22.38 -20.72
CA ARG A 309 -10.74 -23.10 -19.71
C ARG A 309 -9.26 -22.70 -19.75
N GLN A 310 -9.03 -21.40 -19.94
CA GLN A 310 -7.71 -20.83 -20.11
C GLN A 310 -7.47 -19.71 -19.11
N LEU A 311 -6.28 -19.73 -18.50
CA LEU A 311 -5.74 -18.60 -17.76
C LEU A 311 -4.69 -17.89 -18.63
N VAL A 312 -4.67 -16.57 -18.61
CA VAL A 312 -3.64 -15.76 -19.24
C VAL A 312 -2.90 -15.00 -18.15
N LEU A 313 -1.62 -15.28 -17.99
CA LEU A 313 -0.77 -14.66 -16.98
C LEU A 313 0.18 -13.67 -17.64
N ILE A 314 0.27 -12.47 -17.09
CA ILE A 314 1.07 -11.36 -17.61
C ILE A 314 1.84 -10.75 -16.46
N ASP A 315 3.18 -10.85 -16.51
CA ASP A 315 4.08 -10.29 -15.51
C ASP A 315 4.90 -9.16 -16.14
N PRO A 316 4.79 -7.90 -15.70
CA PRO A 316 5.63 -6.80 -16.19
C PRO A 316 7.15 -7.07 -16.21
N LEU A 317 7.66 -7.98 -15.38
CA LEU A 317 9.07 -8.39 -15.34
C LEU A 317 9.41 -9.62 -16.19
N SER A 318 8.41 -10.20 -16.89
CA SER A 318 8.50 -11.39 -17.74
C SER A 318 9.00 -12.64 -17.01
N ASN A 319 8.52 -12.84 -15.77
CA ASN A 319 8.85 -14.00 -14.91
C ASN A 319 7.64 -14.93 -14.69
N GLU A 320 6.71 -15.01 -15.65
CA GLU A 320 5.47 -15.79 -15.55
C GLU A 320 5.73 -17.26 -15.16
N GLY A 321 6.81 -17.85 -15.69
CA GLY A 321 7.20 -19.23 -15.42
C GLY A 321 7.38 -19.56 -13.93
N THR A 322 7.66 -18.55 -13.10
CA THR A 322 7.78 -18.71 -11.64
C THR A 322 6.44 -18.94 -10.95
N TYR A 323 5.33 -18.44 -11.52
CA TYR A 323 4.00 -18.50 -10.89
C TYR A 323 3.07 -19.51 -11.57
N GLN A 324 3.25 -19.77 -12.87
CA GLN A 324 2.33 -20.58 -13.70
C GLN A 324 1.85 -21.87 -13.02
N ARG A 325 2.79 -22.70 -12.54
CA ARG A 325 2.46 -23.99 -11.89
C ARG A 325 1.61 -23.79 -10.65
N LYS A 326 1.97 -22.81 -9.82
CA LYS A 326 1.28 -22.54 -8.55
C LYS A 326 -0.10 -21.95 -8.76
N VAL A 327 -0.23 -20.98 -9.67
CA VAL A 327 -1.51 -20.35 -10.05
C VAL A 327 -2.46 -21.40 -10.60
N LEU A 328 -2.01 -22.22 -11.55
CA LEU A 328 -2.83 -23.27 -12.15
C LEU A 328 -3.23 -24.35 -11.12
N GLN A 329 -2.32 -24.74 -10.23
CA GLN A 329 -2.63 -25.67 -9.15
C GLN A 329 -3.67 -25.11 -8.18
N ASN A 330 -3.55 -23.84 -7.79
CA ASN A 330 -4.48 -23.18 -6.90
C ASN A 330 -5.86 -23.01 -7.53
N TRP A 331 -5.92 -22.66 -8.82
CA TRP A 331 -7.18 -22.59 -9.57
C TRP A 331 -7.90 -23.94 -9.59
N ARG A 332 -7.20 -25.03 -9.93
CA ARG A 332 -7.78 -26.39 -9.91
C ARG A 332 -8.27 -26.79 -8.52
N ASN A 333 -7.49 -26.46 -7.48
CA ASN A 333 -7.87 -26.73 -6.09
C ASN A 333 -9.11 -25.95 -5.62
N PHE A 334 -9.33 -24.76 -6.18
CA PHE A 334 -10.51 -23.95 -5.91
C PHE A 334 -11.74 -24.49 -6.63
N LEU A 335 -11.65 -24.79 -7.93
CA LEU A 335 -12.77 -25.33 -8.70
C LEU A 335 -13.31 -26.65 -8.12
N ARG A 336 -12.42 -27.56 -7.69
CA ARG A 336 -12.81 -28.79 -6.99
C ARG A 336 -13.65 -28.54 -5.74
N ARG A 337 -13.42 -27.41 -5.05
CA ARG A 337 -14.13 -27.07 -3.81
C ARG A 337 -15.46 -26.37 -4.06
N VAL A 338 -15.52 -25.47 -5.04
CA VAL A 338 -16.70 -24.61 -5.26
C VAL A 338 -17.72 -25.26 -6.18
N GLU A 339 -17.28 -25.88 -7.27
CA GLU A 339 -18.20 -26.39 -8.30
C GLU A 339 -18.20 -27.92 -8.41
N LYS A 340 -17.41 -28.62 -7.58
CA LYS A 340 -17.21 -30.07 -7.70
C LYS A 340 -16.81 -30.51 -9.12
N MET A 341 -16.21 -29.61 -9.90
CA MET A 341 -15.67 -29.92 -11.22
C MET A 341 -14.41 -30.77 -11.05
N GLU A 342 -14.54 -32.09 -11.18
CA GLU A 342 -13.42 -33.02 -11.16
C GLU A 342 -12.84 -33.19 -12.58
N ASN A 343 -11.51 -33.20 -12.68
CA ASN A 343 -10.74 -33.60 -13.87
C ASN A 343 -10.80 -32.73 -15.13
N GLU A 344 -11.17 -31.45 -15.04
CA GLU A 344 -11.11 -30.56 -16.21
C GLU A 344 -9.69 -30.10 -16.57
N LYS A 345 -9.34 -30.20 -17.85
CA LYS A 345 -8.03 -29.76 -18.40
C LYS A 345 -8.02 -28.24 -18.62
N TRP A 346 -7.50 -27.52 -17.63
CA TRP A 346 -7.20 -26.09 -17.72
C TRP A 346 -5.79 -25.82 -18.25
N SER A 347 -5.67 -24.86 -19.16
CA SER A 347 -4.40 -24.38 -19.72
C SER A 347 -4.01 -23.00 -19.17
N ILE A 348 -2.71 -22.69 -19.19
CA ILE A 348 -2.21 -21.36 -18.86
C ILE A 348 -1.34 -20.86 -20.01
N ALA A 349 -1.63 -19.65 -20.47
CA ALA A 349 -0.92 -18.96 -21.53
C ALA A 349 -0.25 -17.69 -20.98
N THR A 350 0.71 -17.16 -21.73
CA THR A 350 1.38 -15.89 -21.47
C THR A 350 1.29 -15.03 -22.71
N LEU A 351 1.44 -13.72 -22.56
CA LEU A 351 1.46 -12.78 -23.67
C LEU A 351 2.79 -12.08 -23.78
N GLU A 352 3.25 -11.84 -25.00
CA GLU A 352 4.45 -11.06 -25.25
C GLU A 352 4.17 -9.57 -25.00
N HIS A 353 5.06 -8.92 -24.26
CA HIS A 353 5.01 -7.50 -23.96
C HIS A 353 6.41 -6.96 -23.69
N LYS A 354 6.56 -5.63 -23.70
CA LYS A 354 7.81 -4.98 -23.30
C LYS A 354 8.02 -5.16 -21.80
N ARG A 355 9.26 -5.45 -21.42
CA ARG A 355 9.63 -5.66 -20.01
C ARG A 355 9.78 -4.31 -19.30
N GLN A 356 9.29 -4.23 -18.07
CA GLN A 356 9.48 -3.10 -17.18
C GLN A 356 10.98 -2.77 -17.00
N GLN A 357 11.30 -1.48 -16.94
CA GLN A 357 12.67 -0.96 -16.84
C GLN A 357 13.03 -0.37 -15.47
N ASP A 358 12.06 -0.23 -14.56
CA ASP A 358 12.24 0.31 -13.20
C ASP A 358 11.79 -0.69 -12.13
N SER A 359 11.77 -0.27 -10.85
CA SER A 359 11.34 -1.12 -9.72
C SER A 359 9.95 -0.74 -9.16
N CYS A 360 9.21 0.15 -9.82
CA CYS A 360 8.03 0.80 -9.22
C CYS A 360 6.78 0.83 -10.10
N SER A 361 6.91 0.54 -11.39
CA SER A 361 5.84 0.72 -12.37
C SER A 361 5.03 -0.53 -12.65
N CYS A 362 5.31 -1.66 -11.97
CA CYS A 362 4.57 -2.91 -12.13
C CYS A 362 3.06 -2.72 -11.94
N GLY A 363 2.66 -1.94 -10.93
CA GLY A 363 1.26 -1.60 -10.68
C GLY A 363 0.63 -0.85 -11.87
N VAL A 364 1.31 0.15 -12.42
CA VAL A 364 0.81 0.96 -13.55
C VAL A 364 0.73 0.12 -14.82
N LEU A 365 1.74 -0.73 -15.05
CA LEU A 365 1.80 -1.60 -16.21
C LEU A 365 0.67 -2.63 -16.22
N ILE A 366 0.30 -3.22 -15.08
CA ILE A 366 -0.88 -4.11 -15.05
C ILE A 366 -2.19 -3.37 -15.32
N LEU A 367 -2.27 -2.06 -15.07
CA LEU A 367 -3.43 -1.24 -15.48
C LEU A 367 -3.48 -1.09 -16.99
N MET A 368 -2.36 -0.72 -17.59
CA MET A 368 -2.24 -0.54 -19.03
C MET A 368 -2.44 -1.86 -19.78
N PHE A 369 -1.89 -2.97 -19.27
CA PHE A 369 -2.08 -4.30 -19.85
C PHE A 369 -3.54 -4.74 -19.79
N ALA A 370 -4.24 -4.52 -18.67
CA ALA A 370 -5.66 -4.85 -18.59
C ALA A 370 -6.50 -4.02 -19.57
N GLU A 371 -6.25 -2.71 -19.66
CA GLU A 371 -6.97 -1.84 -20.61
C GLU A 371 -6.70 -2.27 -22.07
N ALA A 372 -5.44 -2.48 -22.44
CA ALA A 372 -5.09 -2.94 -23.78
C ALA A 372 -5.68 -4.32 -24.09
N TYR A 373 -5.65 -5.24 -23.13
CA TYR A 373 -6.21 -6.57 -23.27
C TYR A 373 -7.72 -6.53 -23.54
N LEU A 374 -8.48 -5.76 -22.76
CA LEU A 374 -9.92 -5.59 -22.96
C LEU A 374 -10.25 -4.95 -24.31
N LEU A 375 -9.44 -3.99 -24.75
CA LEU A 375 -9.60 -3.30 -26.03
C LEU A 375 -9.05 -4.09 -27.23
N ASN A 376 -8.64 -5.35 -27.04
CA ASN A 376 -8.02 -6.21 -28.05
C ASN A 376 -6.81 -5.54 -28.74
N ARG A 377 -6.02 -4.77 -27.99
CA ARG A 377 -4.79 -4.12 -28.45
C ARG A 377 -3.58 -5.01 -28.16
N VAL A 378 -2.55 -4.88 -28.98
CA VAL A 378 -1.29 -5.63 -28.81
C VAL A 378 -0.48 -5.05 -27.65
N LEU A 379 -0.17 -5.87 -26.64
CA LEU A 379 0.55 -5.44 -25.43
C LEU A 379 2.00 -5.02 -25.70
N SER A 380 2.65 -5.55 -26.73
CA SER A 380 4.02 -5.17 -27.11
C SER A 380 4.15 -3.71 -27.57
N HIS A 381 3.02 -3.05 -27.90
CA HIS A 381 2.99 -1.62 -28.22
C HIS A 381 3.01 -0.71 -26.98
N ILE A 382 2.82 -1.26 -25.77
CA ILE A 382 2.88 -0.47 -24.53
C ILE A 382 4.33 -0.16 -24.20
N GLU A 383 4.69 1.12 -24.26
CA GLU A 383 6.01 1.60 -23.86
C GLU A 383 6.20 1.54 -22.34
N THR A 384 7.41 1.16 -21.93
CA THR A 384 7.80 1.02 -20.51
C THR A 384 8.82 2.07 -20.08
N SER A 385 9.00 3.13 -20.88
CA SER A 385 9.96 4.19 -20.58
C SER A 385 9.49 5.04 -19.39
N PRO A 386 10.39 5.66 -18.60
CA PRO A 386 10.01 6.46 -17.44
C PRO A 386 9.01 7.59 -17.76
N ASN A 387 9.17 8.26 -18.91
CA ASN A 387 8.29 9.33 -19.35
C ASN A 387 6.87 8.83 -19.68
N GLU A 388 6.77 7.64 -20.27
CA GLU A 388 5.45 7.04 -20.55
C GLU A 388 4.78 6.52 -19.27
N MET A 389 5.55 6.03 -18.29
CA MET A 389 5.02 5.66 -16.98
C MET A 389 4.49 6.87 -16.20
N GLU A 390 5.17 8.02 -16.27
CA GLU A 390 4.70 9.27 -15.66
C GLU A 390 3.37 9.73 -16.28
N LYS A 391 3.27 9.72 -17.61
CA LYS A 391 2.02 10.03 -18.32
C LYS A 391 0.90 9.06 -17.97
N ALA A 392 1.20 7.76 -17.92
CA ALA A 392 0.22 6.73 -17.58
C ALA A 392 -0.31 6.91 -16.15
N ARG A 393 0.57 7.18 -15.19
CA ARG A 393 0.20 7.50 -13.81
C ARG A 393 -0.74 8.70 -13.72
N PHE A 394 -0.42 9.78 -14.43
CA PHE A 394 -1.27 10.96 -14.50
C PHE A 394 -2.64 10.65 -15.14
N ALA A 395 -2.65 9.89 -16.24
CA ALA A 395 -3.88 9.49 -16.92
C ALA A 395 -4.79 8.62 -16.05
N VAL A 396 -4.21 7.69 -15.27
CA VAL A 396 -4.94 6.88 -14.29
C VAL A 396 -5.56 7.76 -13.22
N ALA A 397 -4.80 8.71 -12.65
CA ALA A 397 -5.31 9.65 -11.65
C ALA A 397 -6.50 10.48 -12.20
N CYS A 398 -6.36 11.05 -13.39
CA CYS A 398 -7.44 11.79 -14.05
C CYS A 398 -8.67 10.92 -14.28
N THR A 399 -8.48 9.68 -14.76
CA THR A 399 -9.57 8.74 -15.02
C THR A 399 -10.36 8.45 -13.75
N LEU A 400 -9.68 8.23 -12.62
CA LEU A 400 -10.32 7.94 -11.34
C LEU A 400 -11.11 9.14 -10.79
N LEU A 401 -10.58 10.37 -10.92
CA LEU A 401 -11.31 11.58 -10.52
C LEU A 401 -12.55 11.83 -11.40
N GLN A 402 -12.43 11.61 -12.71
CA GLN A 402 -13.53 11.84 -13.66
C GLN A 402 -14.66 10.82 -13.53
N ASN A 403 -14.35 9.60 -13.08
CA ASN A 403 -15.32 8.52 -12.89
C ASN A 403 -15.69 8.34 -11.40
N SER A 404 -15.49 9.39 -10.58
CA SER A 404 -16.00 9.39 -9.22
C SER A 404 -17.52 9.48 -9.22
N ASP A 405 -18.16 8.58 -8.50
CA ASP A 405 -19.56 8.68 -8.10
C ASP A 405 -19.72 9.98 -7.29
N LYS A 406 -20.79 10.74 -7.58
CA LYS A 406 -21.08 12.04 -6.95
C LYS A 406 -21.88 11.90 -5.67
#